data_AF-A0A1F4G188-F1
#
_entry.id   AF-A0A1F4G188-F1
#
_cell.length_a   1.000
_cell.length_b   1.000
_cell.length_c   1.000
_cell.angle_alpha   90.00
_cell.angle_beta   90.00
_cell.angle_gamma   90.00
#
_symmetry.space_group_name_H-M   'P 1'
#
loop_
_entity.id
_entity.type
_entity.pdbx_description
1 polymer ?
#
loop_
_entity_poly.entity_id
_entity_poly.type
_entity_poly.pdbx_seq_one_letter_code
_entity_poly.pdbx_strand_id
1 'polypeptide(L)' 'MTTKKGALEAKDALKRRIDQAARYAPLEQLCLSPQCGFSSTVEGNAITLEEQIAKLRLVVETAREVWG' A
#
# COMPACT_ATOMS: atom_id res chain seq x y z
N MET A 1 0.06 -2.33 -3.19
CA MET A 1 0.94 -1.17 -3.40
C MET A 1 2.37 -1.67 -3.64
N THR A 2 3.00 -1.38 -4.77
CA THR A 2 4.39 -1.72 -5.06
C THR A 2 5.35 -0.68 -4.49
N THR A 3 6.48 -1.15 -3.98
CA THR A 3 7.59 -0.31 -3.48
C THR A 3 8.73 -0.18 -4.48
N LYS A 4 8.57 -0.74 -5.68
CA LYS A 4 9.61 -0.84 -6.70
C LYS A 4 9.48 0.21 -7.80
N LYS A 5 8.39 0.97 -7.82
CA LYS A 5 8.08 2.03 -8.79
C LYS A 5 7.51 3.24 -8.05
N GLY A 6 7.90 4.45 -8.44
CA GLY A 6 7.46 5.70 -7.81
C GLY A 6 5.96 6.01 -7.98
N ALA A 7 5.35 5.57 -9.09
CA ALA A 7 3.93 5.81 -9.37
C ALA A 7 3.01 5.37 -8.22
N LEU A 8 2.11 6.27 -7.81
CA LEU A 8 1.12 6.00 -6.78
C LEU A 8 -0.04 5.19 -7.35
N GLU A 9 -0.47 4.20 -6.59
CA GLU A 9 -1.68 3.45 -6.87
C GLU A 9 -2.92 4.30 -6.66
N ALA A 10 -3.94 4.08 -7.50
CA ALA A 10 -5.25 4.64 -7.25
C ALA A 10 -5.81 4.07 -5.93
N LYS A 11 -6.20 4.96 -5.01
CA LYS A 11 -6.79 4.60 -3.71
C LYS A 11 -7.98 3.63 -3.87
N ASP A 12 -8.84 3.87 -4.85
CA ASP A 12 -9.98 2.99 -5.13
C ASP A 12 -9.57 1.58 -5.55
N ALA A 13 -8.43 1.43 -6.22
CA ALA A 13 -7.92 0.11 -6.57
C ALA A 13 -7.42 -0.64 -5.32
N LEU A 14 -6.92 0.07 -4.31
CA LEU A 14 -6.54 -0.53 -3.02
C LEU A 14 -7.78 -1.01 -2.26
N LYS A 15 -8.81 -0.16 -2.16
CA LYS A 15 -10.10 -0.51 -1.51
C LYS A 15 -10.74 -1.73 -2.15
N ARG A 16 -10.84 -1.75 -3.49
CA ARG A 16 -11.38 -2.93 -4.22
C ARG A 16 -10.60 -4.22 -3.92
N ARG A 17 -9.28 -4.15 -3.70
CA ARG A 17 -8.48 -5.32 -3.33
C ARG A 17 -8.73 -5.77 -1.89
N ILE A 18 -8.97 -4.83 -0.98
CA ILE A 18 -9.37 -5.13 0.40
C ILE A 18 -10.75 -5.80 0.39
N ASP A 19 -11.73 -5.28 -0.36
CA ASP A 19 -13.06 -5.88 -0.47
C ASP A 19 -13.02 -7.30 -1.04
N GLN A 20 -12.10 -7.56 -1.97
CA GLN A 20 -11.85 -8.91 -2.48
C GLN A 20 -11.26 -9.83 -1.42
N ALA A 21 -10.29 -9.36 -0.64
CA ALA A 21 -9.69 -10.12 0.45
C ALA A 21 -10.70 -10.42 1.57
N ALA A 22 -11.62 -9.49 1.84
CA ALA A 22 -12.68 -9.64 2.83
C ALA A 22 -13.67 -10.78 2.52
N ARG A 23 -13.64 -11.33 1.29
CA ARG A 23 -14.39 -12.55 0.93
C ARG A 23 -13.80 -13.82 1.53
N TYR A 24 -12.54 -13.77 1.97
CA TYR A 24 -11.78 -14.93 2.47
C TYR A 24 -11.49 -14.87 3.97
N ALA A 25 -11.46 -13.68 4.55
CA ALA A 25 -11.32 -13.47 5.99
C ALA A 25 -12.11 -12.23 6.43
N PRO A 26 -12.62 -12.16 7.67
CA PRO A 26 -13.29 -10.99 8.20
C PRO A 26 -12.41 -9.73 8.11
N LEU A 27 -13.03 -8.59 7.80
CA LEU A 27 -12.32 -7.33 7.56
C LEU A 27 -11.46 -6.90 8.77
N GLU A 28 -11.93 -7.18 9.99
CA GLU A 28 -11.25 -6.90 11.25
C GLU A 28 -9.96 -7.72 11.46
N GLN A 29 -9.74 -8.78 10.68
CA GLN A 29 -8.51 -9.58 10.68
C GLN A 29 -7.53 -9.18 9.57
N LEU A 30 -7.90 -8.21 8.72
CA LEU A 30 -7.07 -7.74 7.62
C LEU A 30 -6.29 -6.48 8.00
N CYS A 31 -5.15 -6.28 7.36
CA CYS A 31 -4.34 -5.07 7.49
C CYS A 31 -3.80 -4.63 6.13
N LEU A 32 -3.42 -3.36 6.01
CA LEU A 32 -2.85 -2.78 4.80
C LEU A 32 -1.39 -2.42 5.00
N SER A 33 -0.52 -2.87 4.10
CA SER A 33 0.90 -2.54 4.09
C SER A 33 1.44 -2.39 2.65
N PRO A 34 2.63 -1.80 2.46
CA PRO A 34 3.38 -1.90 1.22
C PRO A 34 3.71 -3.36 0.86
N GLN A 35 3.97 -3.64 -0.42
CA GLN A 35 4.35 -4.98 -0.89
C GLN A 35 5.62 -5.51 -0.21
N CYS A 36 6.61 -4.65 0.01
CA CYS A 36 7.90 -4.98 0.62
C CYS A 36 8.53 -3.68 1.16
N GLY A 37 9.78 -3.73 1.62
CA GLY A 37 10.57 -2.53 1.89
C GLY A 37 10.91 -1.76 0.61
N PHE A 38 11.27 -0.48 0.76
CA PHE A 38 11.71 0.40 -0.33
C PHE A 38 13.15 0.17 -0.80
N SER A 39 13.92 -0.69 -0.13
CA SER A 39 15.27 -1.09 -0.53
C SER A 39 15.36 -2.61 -0.75
N SER A 40 14.56 -3.12 -1.68
CA SER A 40 14.40 -4.56 -1.91
C SER A 40 15.30 -5.13 -3.02
N THR A 41 16.18 -4.32 -3.60
CA THR A 41 17.19 -4.71 -4.59
C THR A 41 18.58 -4.27 -4.12
N VAL A 42 19.63 -5.01 -4.53
CA VAL A 42 21.04 -4.69 -4.19
C VAL A 42 21.43 -3.28 -4.65
N GLU A 43 20.87 -2.85 -5.78
CA GLU A 43 21.11 -1.52 -6.37
C GLU A 43 20.19 -0.43 -5.80
N GLY A 44 19.25 -0.78 -4.90
CA GLY A 44 18.17 0.10 -4.46
C GLY A 44 17.03 0.20 -5.49
N ASN A 45 15.83 0.55 -5.04
CA ASN A 45 14.74 0.84 -5.96
C ASN A 45 14.88 2.28 -6.49
N ALA A 46 14.56 2.51 -7.76
CA ALA A 46 14.45 3.85 -8.33
C ALA A 46 13.19 4.57 -7.79
N ILE A 47 13.25 4.97 -6.52
CA ILE A 47 12.17 5.66 -5.81
C ILE A 47 12.75 6.77 -4.92
N THR A 48 12.25 7.99 -5.07
CA THR A 48 12.70 9.13 -4.27
C THR A 48 12.16 9.05 -2.85
N LEU A 49 12.77 9.80 -1.92
CA LEU A 49 12.24 9.91 -0.55
C LEU A 49 10.80 10.45 -0.53
N GLU A 50 10.50 11.42 -1.39
CA GLU A 50 9.16 12.00 -1.53
C GLU A 50 8.13 10.96 -1.98
N GLU A 51 8.50 10.10 -2.93
CA GLU A 51 7.64 9.01 -3.38
C GLU A 51 7.43 7.95 -2.30
N GLN A 52 8.46 7.65 -1.49
CA GLN A 52 8.34 6.75 -0.35
C GLN A 52 7.35 7.32 0.69
N ILE A 53 7.48 8.60 1.04
CA ILE A 53 6.58 9.30 1.97
C ILE A 53 5.16 9.31 1.39
N ALA A 54 4.98 9.64 0.11
CA ALA A 54 3.68 9.66 -0.53
C ALA A 54 3.00 8.27 -0.51
N LYS A 55 3.76 7.19 -0.71
CA LYS A 55 3.25 5.82 -0.60
C LYS A 55 2.85 5.46 0.83
N LEU A 56 3.65 5.82 1.84
CA LEU A 56 3.27 5.61 3.23
C LEU A 56 2.03 6.39 3.62
N ARG A 57 1.91 7.65 3.16
CA ARG A 57 0.73 8.47 3.36
C ARG A 57 -0.52 7.83 2.74
N LEU A 58 -0.41 7.33 1.50
CA LEU A 58 -1.49 6.61 0.84
C LEU A 58 -1.96 5.38 1.63
N VAL A 59 -1.04 4.60 2.22
CA VAL A 59 -1.40 3.47 3.08
C VAL A 59 -2.19 3.93 4.30
N VAL A 60 -1.68 4.93 5.02
CA VAL A 60 -2.32 5.43 6.23
C VAL A 60 -3.71 6.00 5.95
N GLU A 61 -3.84 6.81 4.89
CA GLU A 61 -5.14 7.36 4.49
C GLU A 61 -6.13 6.26 4.09
N THR A 62 -5.69 5.31 3.26
CA THR A 62 -6.56 4.19 2.84
C THR A 62 -6.98 3.35 4.05
N ALA A 63 -6.07 3.08 4.99
CA ALA A 63 -6.38 2.32 6.19
C ALA A 63 -7.39 3.05 7.09
N ARG A 64 -7.24 4.37 7.26
CA ARG A 64 -8.22 5.18 8.02
C ARG A 64 -9.60 5.16 7.37
N GLU A 65 -9.69 5.19 6.05
CA GLU A 65 -10.97 5.15 5.35
C GLU A 65 -11.66 3.77 5.41
N VAL A 66 -10.93 2.70 5.72
CA VAL A 66 -11.46 1.33 5.77
C VAL A 66 -11.75 0.85 7.20
N TRP A 67 -10.89 1.20 8.17
CA TRP A 67 -10.97 0.71 9.55
C TRP A 67 -11.13 1.82 10.61
N GLY A 68 -11.10 3.10 10.22
CA GLY A 68 -11.21 4.24 11.14
C GLY A 68 -12.63 4.75 11.33
#